data_AF-A0A2P6TLC4-F1
#
_entry.id   AF-A0A2P6TLC4-F1
#
_cell.length_a   1.000
_cell.length_b   1.000
_cell.length_c   1.000
_cell.angle_alpha   90.00
_cell.angle_beta   90.00
_cell.angle_gamma   90.00
#
_symmetry.space_group_name_H-M   'P 1'
#
loop_
_entity.id
_entity.type
_entity.pdbx_description
1 polymer ?
#
loop_
_entity_poly.entity_id
_entity_poly.type
_entity_poly.pdbx_seq_one_letter_code
_entity_poly.pdbx_strand_id
1 'polypeptide(L)'
;MSPKPRGSSRNAPASPDGDAATATAAAAPTAGSPAAAEPPPAPQPETFADEKLQWALAVPPEQRQPSMQLVINNCQCTTEATRLLSAAPLAQLGGPAKLRALLLLLKAYWSLGGQSPLVPGICLQSKQAVGRMSELARQNLKDLLWEEPLGIHPELQPLYFVAASAAYLVHQADVRTTYCSSVAISNSSSAAVARSTSCGRVAGVRQEVASLKLGKLAGIVNSLLHNMKDDSYCGLLQQQLDGMGGGLLTARGLQRMMHETLCLVHTWAATPDGAYCGGQVDQQHVAAGRAAFAAVLELSNSGACAAGTLVAFSNLLRRTGAAAESVAVLRRALAAARAAGDALQELNAAAALAAAISSEDGWRYGEVAALVQAMQRCLQDCKPWLPGPPWRAYEQKVRYAEKVLALVRGHYPNTYASRLLPGCQSTPTPNTFVPSKAAKKIGVCSGCGSKSSELKFCARCQEAKYCSRACQAAHWKAGHKAECVPRAGQRAS
;
A
#
# COMPACT_ATOMS: atom_id res chain seq x y z
N MET A 1 62.46 -2.74 12.52
CA MET A 1 62.46 -1.92 13.76
C MET A 1 61.22 -1.05 13.72
N SER A 2 60.19 -1.42 14.48
CA SER A 2 58.93 -0.68 14.59
C SER A 2 58.46 -0.76 16.05
N PRO A 3 58.08 0.35 16.73
CA PRO A 3 57.75 0.29 18.14
C PRO A 3 56.26 -0.02 18.37
N LYS A 4 55.99 -0.89 19.35
CA LYS A 4 54.69 -1.15 19.98
C LYS A 4 54.24 0.05 20.82
N PRO A 5 52.93 0.39 20.88
CA PRO A 5 52.39 1.17 21.98
C PRO A 5 51.92 0.29 23.13
N ARG A 6 52.25 0.73 24.35
CA ARG A 6 51.87 0.16 25.65
C ARG A 6 50.49 0.65 26.07
N GLY A 7 49.76 -0.22 26.77
CA GLY A 7 48.50 0.09 27.44
C GLY A 7 48.68 0.94 28.70
N SER A 8 47.56 1.51 29.17
CA SER A 8 47.46 2.16 30.47
C SER A 8 46.10 1.82 31.09
N SER A 9 46.16 1.23 32.28
CA SER A 9 45.04 0.92 33.18
C SER A 9 44.95 2.03 34.24
N ARG A 10 43.73 2.46 34.59
CA ARG A 10 43.37 3.17 35.83
C ARG A 10 41.90 2.84 36.13
N ASN A 11 41.61 2.01 37.12
CA ASN A 11 41.39 2.31 38.56
C ASN A 11 40.00 2.91 38.86
N ALA A 12 39.17 2.08 39.49
CA ALA A 12 37.95 2.42 40.21
C ALA A 12 38.28 3.02 41.59
N PRO A 13 37.32 3.71 42.24
CA PRO A 13 37.31 3.81 43.69
C PRO A 13 36.03 3.27 44.34
N ALA A 14 36.23 2.91 45.61
CA ALA A 14 35.37 2.21 46.55
C ALA A 14 34.17 3.04 47.08
N SER A 15 33.18 2.31 47.57
CA SER A 15 32.12 2.73 48.48
C SER A 15 32.66 3.22 49.84
N PRO A 16 31.80 3.88 50.62
CA PRO A 16 31.71 3.51 52.03
C PRO A 16 30.26 3.36 52.52
N ASP A 17 30.10 2.40 53.44
CA ASP A 17 28.94 2.17 54.31
C ASP A 17 28.78 3.28 55.36
N GLY A 18 27.57 3.40 55.93
CA GLY A 18 27.32 4.21 57.12
C GLY A 18 25.87 4.12 57.60
N ASP A 19 25.62 3.20 58.54
CA ASP A 19 24.41 3.08 59.36
C ASP A 19 24.21 4.30 60.28
N ALA A 20 22.95 4.65 60.60
CA ALA A 20 22.52 5.00 61.96
C ALA A 20 21.01 5.25 62.04
N ALA A 21 20.38 4.59 63.01
CA ALA A 21 18.99 4.75 63.42
C ALA A 21 18.77 5.99 64.29
N THR A 22 17.59 6.61 64.18
CA THR A 22 16.97 7.37 65.27
C THR A 22 15.46 7.21 65.23
N ALA A 23 14.92 6.68 66.32
CA ALA A 23 13.49 6.64 66.63
C ALA A 23 13.03 7.99 67.19
N THR A 24 11.84 8.45 66.80
CA THR A 24 11.09 9.45 67.59
C THR A 24 9.58 9.30 67.41
N ALA A 25 8.95 9.09 68.56
CA ALA A 25 7.67 9.61 69.05
C ALA A 25 6.39 9.49 68.20
N ALA A 26 5.43 8.76 68.80
CA ALA A 26 4.02 8.73 68.49
C ALA A 26 3.34 10.10 68.68
N ALA A 27 2.45 10.46 67.74
CA ALA A 27 1.42 11.47 67.90
C ALA A 27 0.09 10.94 67.35
N ALA A 28 -0.98 11.22 68.08
CA ALA A 28 -2.35 10.76 67.89
C ALA A 28 -3.03 11.32 66.61
N PRO A 29 -4.10 10.68 66.10
CA PRO A 29 -4.69 11.00 64.80
C PRO A 29 -5.59 12.24 64.85
N THR A 30 -5.31 13.23 64.00
CA THR A 30 -6.24 14.29 63.64
C THR A 30 -7.16 13.79 62.52
N ALA A 31 -8.46 14.00 62.69
CA ALA A 31 -9.51 13.64 61.75
C ALA A 31 -9.27 14.32 60.39
N GLY A 32 -8.99 13.50 59.37
CA GLY A 32 -8.76 13.93 58.00
C GLY A 32 -10.05 14.33 57.29
N SER A 33 -9.99 15.47 56.60
CA SER A 33 -10.93 15.87 55.55
C SER A 33 -11.10 14.76 54.50
N PRO A 34 -12.28 14.64 53.87
CA PRO A 34 -12.51 13.64 52.84
C PRO A 34 -11.53 13.84 51.68
N ALA A 35 -10.66 12.84 51.49
CA ALA A 35 -9.76 12.77 50.37
C ALA A 35 -10.55 12.93 49.07
N ALA A 36 -10.17 13.93 48.27
CA ALA A 36 -10.66 14.05 46.90
C ALA A 36 -10.40 12.70 46.21
N ALA A 37 -11.46 12.08 45.70
CA ALA A 37 -11.37 10.82 44.99
C ALA A 37 -10.31 10.94 43.90
N GLU A 38 -9.31 10.07 43.95
CA GLU A 38 -8.30 9.96 42.90
C GLU A 38 -9.03 9.79 41.57
N PRO A 39 -8.72 10.60 40.54
CA PRO A 39 -9.33 10.43 39.23
C PRO A 39 -9.05 9.00 38.74
N PRO A 40 -10.04 8.33 38.14
CA PRO A 40 -9.87 6.96 37.70
C PRO A 40 -8.66 6.86 36.75
N PRO A 41 -7.87 5.77 36.84
CA PRO A 41 -6.70 5.60 36.00
C PRO A 41 -7.10 5.70 34.52
N ALA A 42 -6.33 6.46 33.75
CA ALA A 42 -6.58 6.63 32.32
C ALA A 42 -6.69 5.25 31.64
N PRO A 43 -7.67 5.06 30.73
CA PRO A 43 -7.86 3.77 30.07
C PRO A 43 -6.57 3.35 29.35
N GLN A 44 -6.12 2.12 29.62
CA GLN A 44 -4.99 1.51 28.93
C GLN A 44 -5.33 1.38 27.43
N PRO A 45 -4.40 1.65 26.50
CA PRO A 45 -4.65 1.55 25.08
C PRO A 45 -5.09 0.12 24.70
N GLU A 46 -6.27 -0.01 24.09
CA GLU A 46 -6.88 -1.32 23.80
C GLU A 46 -6.17 -2.07 22.66
N THR A 47 -5.38 -1.37 21.82
CA THR A 47 -4.64 -1.98 20.72
C THR A 47 -3.24 -1.39 20.53
N PHE A 48 -2.35 -2.20 19.93
CA PHE A 48 -1.02 -1.76 19.48
C PHE A 48 -1.06 -0.56 18.52
N ALA A 49 -2.15 -0.35 17.79
CA ALA A 49 -2.30 0.81 16.92
C ALA A 49 -2.54 2.10 17.74
N ASP A 50 -3.28 1.99 18.84
CA ASP A 50 -3.56 3.11 19.74
C ASP A 50 -2.29 3.54 20.46
N GLU A 51 -1.46 2.60 20.94
CA GLU A 51 -0.15 2.91 21.53
C GLU A 51 0.74 3.73 20.58
N LYS A 52 0.79 3.35 19.30
CA LYS A 52 1.59 4.06 18.28
C LYS A 52 1.07 5.45 17.97
N LEU A 53 -0.26 5.60 17.90
CA LEU A 53 -0.89 6.90 17.70
C LEU A 53 -0.69 7.81 18.92
N GLN A 54 -0.85 7.27 20.14
CA GLN A 54 -0.61 8.01 21.39
C GLN A 54 0.85 8.44 21.50
N TRP A 55 1.79 7.57 21.15
CA TRP A 55 3.20 7.94 21.06
C TRP A 55 3.43 9.09 20.08
N ALA A 56 2.84 9.01 18.88
CA ALA A 56 2.99 10.05 17.86
C ALA A 56 2.37 11.39 18.29
N LEU A 57 1.23 11.35 18.98
CA LEU A 57 0.56 12.52 19.55
C LEU A 57 1.37 13.15 20.70
N ALA A 58 2.09 12.35 21.48
CA ALA A 58 2.94 12.83 22.57
C ALA A 58 4.20 13.55 22.09
N VAL A 59 4.64 13.34 20.84
CA VAL A 59 5.72 14.13 20.24
C VAL A 59 5.24 15.57 20.05
N PRO A 60 5.96 16.60 20.53
CA PRO A 60 5.57 18.00 20.32
C PRO A 60 5.47 18.35 18.83
N PRO A 61 4.49 19.16 18.39
CA PRO A 61 4.26 19.47 16.97
C PRO A 61 5.51 19.93 16.21
N GLU A 62 6.37 20.72 16.84
CA GLU A 62 7.63 21.25 16.29
C GLU A 62 8.72 20.19 16.11
N GLN A 63 8.59 19.03 16.76
CA GLN A 63 9.50 17.88 16.64
C GLN A 63 8.95 16.79 15.71
N ARG A 64 7.70 16.90 15.26
CA ARG A 64 7.08 15.89 14.39
C ARG A 64 7.65 15.98 12.99
N GLN A 65 8.07 14.84 12.46
CA GLN A 65 8.36 14.72 11.03
C GLN A 65 7.08 14.99 10.21
N PRO A 66 7.16 15.59 9.01
CA PRO A 66 5.98 15.88 8.19
C PRO A 66 5.12 14.64 7.92
N SER A 67 5.75 13.50 7.65
CA SER A 67 5.06 12.21 7.49
C SER A 67 4.38 11.70 8.76
N MET A 68 4.97 11.91 9.94
CA MET A 68 4.33 11.58 11.22
C MET A 68 3.07 12.42 11.43
N GLN A 69 3.15 13.73 11.20
CA GLN A 69 1.99 14.61 11.30
C GLN A 69 0.92 14.23 10.28
N LEU A 70 1.32 13.83 9.06
CA LEU A 70 0.38 13.30 8.08
C LEU A 70 -0.34 12.07 8.63
N VAL A 71 0.38 11.06 9.17
CA VAL A 71 -0.22 9.86 9.77
C VAL A 71 -1.19 10.21 10.91
N ILE A 72 -0.80 11.12 11.81
CA ILE A 72 -1.68 11.62 12.88
C ILE A 72 -2.96 12.22 12.30
N ASN A 73 -2.82 13.13 11.35
CA ASN A 73 -3.94 13.79 10.68
C ASN A 73 -4.88 12.78 10.02
N ASN A 74 -4.35 11.67 9.50
CA ASN A 74 -5.14 10.62 8.86
C ASN A 74 -5.89 9.76 9.87
N CYS A 75 -5.25 9.40 10.98
CA CYS A 75 -5.86 8.68 12.08
C CYS A 75 -7.00 9.50 12.70
N GLN A 76 -6.77 10.80 12.92
CA GLN A 76 -7.80 11.72 13.40
C GLN A 76 -8.95 11.86 12.40
N CYS A 77 -8.67 12.03 11.11
CA CYS A 77 -9.71 12.07 10.08
C CYS A 77 -10.52 10.78 10.03
N THR A 78 -9.87 9.62 10.14
CA THR A 78 -10.57 8.34 10.20
C THR A 78 -11.49 8.28 11.40
N THR A 79 -10.96 8.60 12.58
CA THR A 79 -11.69 8.50 13.84
C THR A 79 -12.93 9.37 13.80
N GLU A 80 -12.79 10.60 13.28
CA GLU A 80 -13.92 11.51 13.13
C GLU A 80 -14.93 11.03 12.06
N ALA A 81 -14.46 10.55 10.90
CA ALA A 81 -15.32 9.94 9.90
C ALA A 81 -16.13 8.76 10.48
N THR A 82 -15.45 7.92 11.26
CA THR A 82 -16.05 6.77 11.94
C THR A 82 -17.14 7.23 12.89
N ARG A 83 -16.83 8.18 13.77
CA ARG A 83 -17.77 8.74 14.74
C ARG A 83 -19.03 9.26 14.06
N LEU A 84 -18.87 9.99 12.94
CA LEU A 84 -19.99 10.51 12.16
C LEU A 84 -20.83 9.39 11.53
N LEU A 85 -20.20 8.37 10.93
CA LEU A 85 -20.90 7.24 10.33
C LEU A 85 -21.58 6.30 11.33
N SER A 86 -21.03 6.21 12.54
CA SER A 86 -21.63 5.43 13.63
C SER A 86 -22.81 6.15 14.27
N ALA A 87 -22.84 7.49 14.24
CA ALA A 87 -23.93 8.29 14.80
C ALA A 87 -25.20 8.25 13.94
N ALA A 88 -25.07 8.16 12.61
CA ALA A 88 -26.20 7.96 11.70
C ALA A 88 -25.75 7.34 10.36
N PRO A 89 -26.57 6.49 9.72
CA PRO A 89 -26.37 6.09 8.33
C PRO A 89 -26.14 7.30 7.43
N LEU A 90 -25.30 7.17 6.40
CA LEU A 90 -24.96 8.29 5.51
C LEU A 90 -26.19 8.94 4.86
N ALA A 91 -27.24 8.15 4.61
CA ALA A 91 -28.53 8.59 4.07
C ALA A 91 -29.33 9.49 5.04
N GLN A 92 -29.01 9.47 6.34
CA GLN A 92 -29.69 10.24 7.39
C GLN A 92 -28.90 11.49 7.79
N LEU A 93 -27.67 11.66 7.29
CA LEU A 93 -26.88 12.86 7.53
C LEU A 93 -27.38 14.01 6.64
N GLY A 94 -27.63 15.19 7.23
CA GLY A 94 -27.89 16.41 6.47
C GLY A 94 -26.67 16.82 5.61
N GLY A 95 -26.90 17.62 4.56
CA GLY A 95 -25.91 17.92 3.51
C GLY A 95 -24.48 18.23 4.03
N PRO A 96 -24.28 19.19 4.94
CA PRO A 96 -22.94 19.53 5.45
C PRO A 96 -22.28 18.39 6.25
N ALA A 97 -23.04 17.65 7.06
CA ALA A 97 -22.54 16.53 7.85
C ALA A 97 -22.19 15.31 6.97
N LYS A 98 -23.04 15.02 5.97
CA LYS A 98 -22.83 13.99 4.94
C LYS A 98 -21.52 14.27 4.20
N LEU A 99 -21.34 15.51 3.75
CA LEU A 99 -20.15 15.97 3.04
C LEU A 99 -18.88 15.90 3.88
N ARG A 100 -18.94 16.36 5.14
CA ARG A 100 -17.81 16.28 6.06
C ARG A 100 -17.39 14.82 6.33
N ALA A 101 -18.34 13.93 6.60
CA ALA A 101 -18.06 12.51 6.76
C ALA A 101 -17.37 11.92 5.52
N LEU A 102 -17.87 12.27 4.33
CA LEU A 102 -17.31 11.80 3.06
C LEU A 102 -15.87 12.28 2.82
N LEU A 103 -15.58 13.57 3.03
CA LEU A 103 -14.24 14.12 2.84
C LEU A 103 -13.23 13.53 3.84
N LEU A 104 -13.66 13.27 5.07
CA LEU A 104 -12.83 12.64 6.09
C LEU A 104 -12.53 11.17 5.73
N LEU A 105 -13.52 10.41 5.23
CA LEU A 105 -13.31 9.06 4.69
C LEU A 105 -12.35 9.06 3.50
N LEU A 106 -12.50 10.04 2.62
CA LEU A 106 -11.67 10.23 1.44
C LEU A 106 -10.20 10.38 1.80
N LYS A 107 -9.94 11.31 2.73
CA LYS A 107 -8.60 11.61 3.20
C LYS A 107 -8.00 10.41 3.91
N ALA A 108 -8.77 9.76 4.79
CA ALA A 108 -8.34 8.55 5.47
C ALA A 108 -7.91 7.46 4.48
N TYR A 109 -8.73 7.19 3.46
CA TYR A 109 -8.46 6.18 2.44
C TYR A 109 -7.17 6.43 1.65
N TRP A 110 -7.00 7.63 1.12
CA TRP A 110 -5.83 7.97 0.30
C TRP A 110 -4.54 7.90 1.07
N SER A 111 -4.60 8.36 2.31
CA SER A 111 -3.43 8.49 3.15
C SER A 111 -2.83 7.17 3.64
N LEU A 112 -3.62 6.10 3.61
CA LEU A 112 -3.20 4.73 3.88
C LEU A 112 -2.83 3.96 2.61
N GLY A 113 -2.57 4.67 1.50
CA GLY A 113 -2.22 4.05 0.23
C GLY A 113 -3.34 3.17 -0.33
N GLY A 114 -4.60 3.55 -0.08
CA GLY A 114 -5.77 2.80 -0.51
C GLY A 114 -6.15 1.61 0.38
N GLN A 115 -5.59 1.52 1.59
CA GLN A 115 -6.03 0.55 2.60
C GLN A 115 -7.05 1.17 3.55
N SER A 116 -8.04 0.40 3.98
CA SER A 116 -8.99 0.84 5.00
C SER A 116 -8.26 1.07 6.34
N PRO A 117 -8.57 2.16 7.06
CA PRO A 117 -7.96 2.41 8.35
C PRO A 117 -8.39 1.40 9.41
N LEU A 118 -7.47 1.12 10.34
CA LEU A 118 -7.67 0.21 11.46
C LEU A 118 -7.88 1.06 12.72
N VAL A 119 -9.13 1.30 13.10
CA VAL A 119 -9.51 2.00 14.34
C VAL A 119 -10.56 1.17 15.09
N PRO A 120 -10.41 0.92 16.41
CA PRO A 120 -11.42 0.23 17.22
C PRO A 120 -12.78 0.92 17.17
N GLY A 121 -13.87 0.13 17.19
CA GLY A 121 -15.24 0.63 16.95
C GLY A 121 -15.71 0.50 15.50
N ILE A 122 -14.77 0.37 14.54
CA ILE A 122 -15.04 -0.27 13.25
C ILE A 122 -14.50 -1.69 13.34
N CYS A 123 -15.36 -2.65 13.62
CA CYS A 123 -14.96 -4.06 13.56
C CYS A 123 -14.67 -4.45 12.09
N LEU A 124 -13.39 -4.31 11.69
CA LEU A 124 -12.78 -5.05 10.57
C LEU A 124 -12.03 -6.29 11.06
N GLN A 125 -12.33 -6.78 12.27
CA GLN A 125 -11.85 -8.08 12.71
C GLN A 125 -12.69 -9.20 12.10
N SER A 126 -12.30 -9.61 10.88
CA SER A 126 -12.44 -11.00 10.49
C SER A 126 -11.05 -11.61 10.52
N LYS A 127 -10.87 -12.64 11.35
CA LYS A 127 -9.59 -13.31 11.65
C LYS A 127 -8.80 -13.82 10.44
N GLN A 128 -9.26 -13.68 9.20
CA GLN A 128 -8.51 -14.12 8.01
C GLN A 128 -8.70 -13.28 6.73
N ALA A 129 -9.27 -12.06 6.79
CA ALA A 129 -9.47 -11.26 5.58
C ALA A 129 -8.74 -9.92 5.63
N VAL A 130 -7.82 -9.75 4.66
CA VAL A 130 -7.25 -8.46 4.21
C VAL A 130 -8.33 -7.37 4.25
N GLY A 131 -7.99 -6.22 4.85
CA GLY A 131 -8.89 -5.10 5.14
C GLY A 131 -9.92 -4.82 4.06
N ARG A 132 -11.16 -5.24 4.31
CA ARG A 132 -12.32 -4.87 3.49
C ARG A 132 -13.05 -3.74 4.18
N MET A 133 -13.35 -2.68 3.44
CA MET A 133 -14.34 -1.68 3.84
C MET A 133 -15.66 -2.39 4.23
N SER A 134 -16.33 -1.94 5.30
CA SER A 134 -17.59 -2.57 5.74
C SER A 134 -18.63 -2.57 4.60
N GLU A 135 -19.51 -3.57 4.55
CA GLU A 135 -20.54 -3.64 3.50
C GLU A 135 -21.38 -2.37 3.47
N LEU A 136 -21.68 -1.81 4.65
CA LEU A 136 -22.39 -0.55 4.81
C LEU A 136 -21.61 0.64 4.22
N ALA A 137 -20.31 0.77 4.49
CA ALA A 137 -19.50 1.83 3.89
C ALA A 137 -19.38 1.66 2.37
N ARG A 138 -19.32 0.41 1.86
CA ARG A 138 -19.35 0.13 0.43
C ARG A 138 -20.69 0.50 -0.21
N GLN A 139 -21.79 0.21 0.47
CA GLN A 139 -23.12 0.58 0.00
C GLN A 139 -23.28 2.10 0.00
N ASN A 140 -22.90 2.79 1.07
CA ASN A 140 -22.91 4.25 1.14
C ASN A 140 -22.07 4.90 0.01
N LEU A 141 -20.90 4.32 -0.33
CA LEU A 141 -20.11 4.77 -1.47
C LEU A 141 -20.80 4.52 -2.82
N LYS A 142 -21.47 3.38 -2.98
CA LYS A 142 -22.24 3.09 -4.21
C LYS A 142 -23.41 4.06 -4.34
N ASP A 143 -24.16 4.27 -3.28
CA ASP A 143 -25.31 5.18 -3.25
C ASP A 143 -24.85 6.60 -3.62
N LEU A 144 -23.69 7.04 -3.10
CA LEU A 144 -23.09 8.32 -3.49
C LEU A 144 -22.72 8.42 -4.98
N LEU A 145 -22.25 7.33 -5.59
CA LEU A 145 -21.87 7.30 -7.00
C LEU A 145 -23.07 7.29 -7.96
N TRP A 146 -24.25 6.92 -7.45
CA TRP A 146 -25.46 6.72 -8.24
C TRP A 146 -26.60 7.68 -7.90
N GLU A 147 -26.52 8.41 -6.78
CA GLU A 147 -27.39 9.57 -6.52
C GLU A 147 -27.04 10.69 -7.50
N GLU A 148 -28.00 11.08 -8.33
CA GLU A 148 -27.89 12.31 -9.11
C GLU A 148 -27.72 13.50 -8.16
N PRO A 149 -26.88 14.50 -8.48
CA PRO A 149 -26.63 15.67 -7.64
C PRO A 149 -27.85 16.59 -7.46
N LEU A 150 -29.04 16.16 -7.89
CA LEU A 150 -30.29 16.89 -7.75
C LEU A 150 -30.60 17.13 -6.27
N GLY A 151 -30.44 18.38 -5.82
CA GLY A 151 -30.73 18.81 -4.46
C GLY A 151 -29.51 19.12 -3.59
N ILE A 152 -28.29 19.02 -4.12
CA ILE A 152 -27.09 19.51 -3.41
C ILE A 152 -27.04 21.02 -3.53
N HIS A 153 -26.85 21.71 -2.40
CA HIS A 153 -26.69 23.17 -2.38
C HIS A 153 -25.58 23.56 -3.38
N PRO A 154 -25.77 24.56 -4.26
CA PRO A 154 -24.79 24.94 -5.29
C PRO A 154 -23.39 25.19 -4.72
N GLU A 155 -23.31 25.74 -3.52
CA GLU A 155 -22.04 25.97 -2.84
C GLU A 155 -21.33 24.66 -2.45
N LEU A 156 -22.05 23.57 -2.14
CA LEU A 156 -21.45 22.30 -1.75
C LEU A 156 -21.11 21.39 -2.94
N GLN A 157 -21.53 21.77 -4.15
CA GLN A 157 -21.30 21.00 -5.37
C GLN A 157 -19.81 20.70 -5.64
N PRO A 158 -18.86 21.64 -5.43
CA PRO A 158 -17.42 21.38 -5.50
C PRO A 158 -16.98 20.18 -4.67
N LEU A 159 -17.27 20.23 -3.37
CA LEU A 159 -16.85 19.23 -2.42
C LEU A 159 -17.54 17.87 -2.66
N TYR A 160 -18.81 17.88 -3.08
CA TYR A 160 -19.51 16.65 -3.44
C TYR A 160 -18.84 15.95 -4.63
N PHE A 161 -18.49 16.72 -5.67
CA PHE A 161 -17.87 16.16 -6.86
C PHE A 161 -16.49 15.57 -6.53
N VAL A 162 -15.71 16.22 -5.67
CA VAL A 162 -14.47 15.66 -5.13
C VAL A 162 -14.73 14.36 -4.38
N ALA A 163 -15.68 14.37 -3.44
CA ALA A 163 -16.01 13.22 -2.62
C ALA A 163 -16.49 12.03 -3.48
N ALA A 164 -17.37 12.25 -4.44
CA ALA A 164 -17.87 11.23 -5.37
C ALA A 164 -16.74 10.68 -6.26
N SER A 165 -15.90 11.57 -6.82
CA SER A 165 -14.77 11.16 -7.68
C SER A 165 -13.79 10.27 -6.92
N ALA A 166 -13.56 10.57 -5.66
CA ALA A 166 -12.61 9.83 -4.87
C ALA A 166 -13.22 8.60 -4.19
N ALA A 167 -14.52 8.59 -3.90
CA ALA A 167 -15.27 7.37 -3.63
C ALA A 167 -15.19 6.40 -4.82
N TYR A 168 -15.27 6.90 -6.05
CA TYR A 168 -15.07 6.09 -7.25
C TYR A 168 -13.67 5.48 -7.28
N LEU A 169 -12.63 6.25 -6.94
CA LEU A 169 -11.25 5.75 -6.83
C LEU A 169 -11.12 4.65 -5.79
N VAL A 170 -11.70 4.85 -4.61
CA VAL A 170 -11.72 3.84 -3.53
C VAL A 170 -12.33 2.54 -4.03
N HIS A 171 -13.47 2.64 -4.69
CA HIS A 171 -14.17 1.48 -5.23
C HIS A 171 -13.32 0.74 -6.28
N GLN A 172 -12.68 1.47 -7.19
CA GLN A 172 -11.83 0.88 -8.25
C GLN A 172 -10.54 0.28 -7.69
N ALA A 173 -9.93 0.95 -6.71
CA ALA A 173 -8.73 0.48 -6.05
C ALA A 173 -9.01 -0.71 -5.13
N ASP A 174 -10.18 -0.85 -4.49
CA ASP A 174 -10.57 -2.09 -3.78
C ASP A 174 -10.67 -3.28 -4.74
N VAL A 175 -11.33 -3.07 -5.89
CA VAL A 175 -11.44 -4.06 -6.97
C VAL A 175 -10.06 -4.48 -7.51
N ARG A 176 -9.11 -3.53 -7.62
CA ARG A 176 -7.76 -3.80 -8.13
C ARG A 176 -6.75 -4.24 -7.08
N THR A 177 -6.84 -3.81 -5.82
CA THR A 177 -5.91 -4.18 -4.74
C THR A 177 -6.20 -5.60 -4.27
N THR A 178 -7.48 -6.00 -4.23
CA THR A 178 -7.88 -7.41 -4.08
C THR A 178 -7.27 -8.28 -5.20
N TYR A 179 -7.13 -7.73 -6.40
CA TYR A 179 -6.54 -8.39 -7.58
C TYR A 179 -5.00 -8.38 -7.60
N CYS A 180 -4.34 -7.28 -7.26
CA CYS A 180 -2.88 -7.18 -7.26
C CYS A 180 -2.26 -7.89 -6.05
N SER A 181 -2.92 -7.89 -4.90
CA SER A 181 -2.47 -8.65 -3.71
C SER A 181 -2.55 -10.16 -3.96
N SER A 182 -3.58 -10.62 -4.70
CA SER A 182 -3.67 -12.04 -5.08
C SER A 182 -2.61 -12.44 -6.12
N VAL A 183 -2.20 -11.54 -7.02
CA VAL A 183 -1.08 -11.73 -7.97
C VAL A 183 0.30 -11.63 -7.29
N ALA A 184 0.49 -10.71 -6.34
CA ALA A 184 1.74 -10.57 -5.60
C ALA A 184 1.98 -11.73 -4.61
N ILE A 185 0.91 -12.24 -3.97
CA ILE A 185 0.97 -13.44 -3.12
C ILE A 185 1.31 -14.68 -3.96
N SER A 186 0.86 -14.77 -5.21
CA SER A 186 1.21 -15.89 -6.10
C SER A 186 2.65 -15.89 -6.61
N ASN A 187 3.36 -14.76 -6.53
CA ASN A 187 4.78 -14.65 -6.87
C ASN A 187 5.71 -14.89 -5.67
N SER A 188 5.16 -15.00 -4.46
CA SER A 188 5.86 -15.60 -3.32
C SER A 188 5.69 -17.12 -3.39
N SER A 189 6.76 -17.87 -3.19
CA SER A 189 6.92 -19.31 -3.49
C SER A 189 5.97 -20.30 -2.76
N SER A 190 4.85 -19.85 -2.17
CA SER A 190 3.80 -20.69 -1.60
C SER A 190 2.62 -20.81 -2.57
N ALA A 191 2.69 -21.80 -3.46
CA ALA A 191 1.71 -22.15 -4.48
C ALA A 191 0.31 -22.56 -3.96
N ALA A 192 0.05 -22.48 -2.64
CA ALA A 192 -1.15 -23.06 -2.05
C ALA A 192 -2.42 -22.20 -2.18
N VAL A 193 -2.31 -20.87 -2.34
CA VAL A 193 -3.43 -19.93 -2.16
C VAL A 193 -4.06 -19.43 -3.48
N ALA A 194 -3.40 -19.59 -4.64
CA ALA A 194 -3.82 -18.97 -5.90
C ALA A 194 -4.83 -19.76 -6.77
N ARG A 195 -5.57 -20.71 -6.19
CA ARG A 195 -6.20 -21.82 -6.94
C ARG A 195 -7.66 -21.64 -7.40
N SER A 196 -8.30 -20.47 -7.30
CA SER A 196 -9.77 -20.42 -7.45
C SER A 196 -10.42 -19.48 -8.48
N THR A 197 -9.72 -18.85 -9.43
CA THR A 197 -10.41 -17.96 -10.41
C THR A 197 -10.04 -18.20 -11.88
N SER A 198 -11.07 -18.51 -12.67
CA SER A 198 -11.02 -18.82 -14.11
C SER A 198 -10.70 -17.59 -14.97
N CYS A 199 -9.60 -17.64 -15.75
CA CYS A 199 -8.95 -16.44 -16.32
C CYS A 199 -9.01 -16.28 -17.87
N GLY A 200 -9.64 -17.19 -18.62
CA GLY A 200 -9.48 -17.21 -20.09
C GLY A 200 -10.34 -16.21 -20.88
N ARG A 201 -11.67 -16.23 -20.71
CA ARG A 201 -12.60 -15.40 -21.52
C ARG A 201 -12.92 -14.04 -20.91
N VAL A 202 -12.57 -13.84 -19.64
CA VAL A 202 -12.88 -12.60 -18.93
C VAL A 202 -11.79 -11.54 -19.14
N ALA A 203 -10.61 -11.89 -19.66
CA ALA A 203 -9.51 -10.93 -19.88
C ALA A 203 -9.85 -9.85 -20.92
N GLY A 204 -10.39 -10.23 -22.09
CA GLY A 204 -10.72 -9.28 -23.17
C GLY A 204 -11.83 -8.29 -22.81
N VAL A 205 -12.97 -8.80 -22.28
CA VAL A 205 -14.09 -7.94 -21.84
C VAL A 205 -13.72 -7.12 -20.59
N ARG A 206 -12.81 -7.61 -19.72
CA ARG A 206 -12.32 -6.82 -18.56
C ARG A 206 -11.39 -5.69 -18.97
N GLN A 207 -10.60 -5.86 -20.02
CA GLN A 207 -9.62 -4.87 -20.46
C GLN A 207 -10.29 -3.66 -21.10
N GLU A 208 -11.29 -3.90 -21.95
CA GLU A 208 -12.08 -2.85 -22.60
C GLU A 208 -12.96 -2.09 -21.59
N VAL A 209 -13.61 -2.81 -20.66
CA VAL A 209 -14.39 -2.19 -19.58
C VAL A 209 -13.48 -1.43 -18.60
N ALA A 210 -12.23 -1.85 -18.40
CA ALA A 210 -11.30 -1.15 -17.53
C ALA A 210 -10.71 0.11 -18.19
N SER A 211 -10.37 0.08 -19.49
CA SER A 211 -9.85 1.26 -20.20
C SER A 211 -10.92 2.35 -20.34
N LEU A 212 -12.15 1.98 -20.74
CA LEU A 212 -13.31 2.89 -20.79
C LEU A 212 -13.58 3.56 -19.43
N LYS A 213 -13.41 2.83 -18.33
CA LYS A 213 -13.59 3.36 -16.97
C LYS A 213 -12.45 4.28 -16.52
N LEU A 214 -11.20 3.96 -16.87
CA LEU A 214 -10.05 4.80 -16.54
C LEU A 214 -10.06 6.13 -17.32
N GLY A 215 -10.43 6.10 -18.61
CA GLY A 215 -10.56 7.31 -19.42
C GLY A 215 -11.62 8.27 -18.88
N LYS A 216 -12.81 7.74 -18.53
CA LYS A 216 -13.88 8.54 -17.91
C LYS A 216 -13.44 9.14 -16.58
N LEU A 217 -12.76 8.36 -15.75
CA LEU A 217 -12.21 8.82 -14.47
C LEU A 217 -11.16 9.92 -14.65
N ALA A 218 -10.22 9.75 -15.59
CA ALA A 218 -9.24 10.78 -15.90
C ALA A 218 -9.92 12.08 -16.38
N GLY A 219 -10.96 11.97 -17.21
CA GLY A 219 -11.77 13.12 -17.63
C GLY A 219 -12.42 13.85 -16.45
N ILE A 220 -13.07 13.12 -15.54
CA ILE A 220 -13.69 13.67 -14.32
C ILE A 220 -12.66 14.42 -13.46
N VAL A 221 -11.50 13.81 -13.20
CA VAL A 221 -10.47 14.44 -12.36
C VAL A 221 -9.83 15.64 -13.07
N ASN A 222 -9.65 15.58 -14.39
CA ASN A 222 -9.15 16.72 -15.18
C ASN A 222 -10.13 17.90 -15.16
N SER A 223 -11.44 17.66 -15.26
CA SER A 223 -12.46 18.71 -15.15
C SER A 223 -12.44 19.38 -13.77
N LEU A 224 -12.28 18.61 -12.70
CA LEU A 224 -12.09 19.16 -11.35
C LEU A 224 -10.85 20.03 -11.25
N LEU A 225 -9.71 19.51 -11.70
CA LEU A 225 -8.46 20.23 -11.66
C LEU A 225 -8.50 21.50 -12.50
N HIS A 226 -9.23 21.48 -13.61
CA HIS A 226 -9.46 22.67 -14.43
C HIS A 226 -10.23 23.74 -13.66
N ASN A 227 -11.32 23.36 -12.97
CA ASN A 227 -12.07 24.29 -12.12
C ASN A 227 -11.20 24.80 -10.95
N MET A 228 -10.36 23.95 -10.36
CA MET A 228 -9.43 24.35 -9.30
C MET A 228 -8.28 25.25 -9.76
N LYS A 229 -8.08 25.46 -11.08
CA LYS A 229 -7.14 26.48 -11.56
C LYS A 229 -7.71 27.89 -11.48
N ASP A 230 -9.03 28.03 -11.33
CA ASP A 230 -9.65 29.32 -11.05
C ASP A 230 -9.42 29.67 -9.58
N ASP A 231 -8.69 30.76 -9.34
CA ASP A 231 -8.38 31.27 -8.00
C ASP A 231 -9.65 31.54 -7.18
N SER A 232 -10.75 31.95 -7.85
CA SER A 232 -12.05 32.13 -7.23
C SER A 232 -12.59 30.81 -6.66
N TYR A 233 -12.52 29.74 -7.45
CA TYR A 233 -12.96 28.41 -7.04
C TYR A 233 -12.09 27.84 -5.92
N CYS A 234 -10.77 28.00 -6.03
CA CYS A 234 -9.83 27.58 -4.98
C CYS A 234 -10.06 28.33 -3.66
N GLY A 235 -10.31 29.64 -3.72
CA GLY A 235 -10.66 30.45 -2.55
C GLY A 235 -11.94 29.99 -1.88
N LEU A 236 -13.01 29.77 -2.67
CA LEU A 236 -14.29 29.25 -2.17
C LEU A 236 -14.12 27.86 -1.54
N LEU A 237 -13.41 26.96 -2.22
CA LEU A 237 -13.14 25.62 -1.72
C LEU A 237 -12.35 25.67 -0.41
N GLN A 238 -11.34 26.53 -0.31
CA GLN A 238 -10.56 26.70 0.92
C GLN A 238 -11.46 27.23 2.05
N GLN A 239 -12.28 28.24 1.80
CA GLN A 239 -13.23 28.77 2.79
C GLN A 239 -14.17 27.69 3.33
N GLN A 240 -14.64 26.78 2.46
CA GLN A 240 -15.49 25.67 2.87
C GLN A 240 -14.72 24.63 3.68
N LEU A 241 -13.49 24.30 3.28
CA LEU A 241 -12.61 23.41 4.04
C LEU A 241 -12.30 23.99 5.43
N ASP A 242 -12.12 25.30 5.53
CA ASP A 242 -11.91 26.03 6.78
C ASP A 242 -13.15 25.93 7.69
N GLY A 243 -14.34 26.14 7.13
CA GLY A 243 -15.62 25.97 7.83
C GLY A 243 -15.86 24.55 8.37
N MET A 244 -15.20 23.54 7.81
CA MET A 244 -15.27 22.14 8.29
C MET A 244 -14.23 21.79 9.36
N GLY A 245 -13.42 22.74 9.82
CA GLY A 245 -12.37 22.55 10.83
C GLY A 245 -10.93 22.63 10.30
N GLY A 246 -10.74 23.17 9.09
CA GLY A 246 -9.61 23.98 8.57
C GLY A 246 -8.14 23.57 8.69
N GLY A 247 -7.73 22.62 9.52
CA GLY A 247 -6.32 22.21 9.62
C GLY A 247 -5.98 20.97 8.78
N LEU A 248 -7.00 20.19 8.45
CA LEU A 248 -6.80 18.81 8.01
C LEU A 248 -6.64 18.68 6.49
N LEU A 249 -7.28 19.54 5.70
CA LEU A 249 -7.25 19.46 4.24
C LEU A 249 -7.27 20.87 3.66
N THR A 250 -6.28 21.21 2.83
CA THR A 250 -6.23 22.48 2.10
C THR A 250 -6.62 22.26 0.64
N ALA A 251 -7.11 23.28 -0.04
CA ALA A 251 -7.42 23.23 -1.47
C ALA A 251 -6.19 22.79 -2.27
N ARG A 252 -5.01 23.33 -1.94
CA ARG A 252 -3.73 22.90 -2.52
C ARG A 252 -3.40 21.44 -2.24
N GLY A 253 -3.61 20.98 -1.01
CA GLY A 253 -3.41 19.58 -0.62
C GLY A 253 -4.32 18.63 -1.39
N LEU A 254 -5.56 19.06 -1.64
CA LEU A 254 -6.52 18.32 -2.45
C LEU A 254 -6.13 18.27 -3.92
N GLN A 255 -5.71 19.40 -4.48
CA GLN A 255 -5.18 19.50 -5.84
C GLN A 255 -4.02 18.53 -6.05
N ARG A 256 -3.10 18.48 -5.08
CA ARG A 256 -1.98 17.53 -5.09
C ARG A 256 -2.48 16.08 -5.14
N MET A 257 -3.42 15.70 -4.27
CA MET A 257 -3.95 14.32 -4.24
C MET A 257 -4.69 13.95 -5.54
N MET A 258 -5.36 14.90 -6.19
CA MET A 258 -5.96 14.70 -7.50
C MET A 258 -4.92 14.46 -8.58
N HIS A 259 -3.81 15.22 -8.58
CA HIS A 259 -2.70 14.97 -9.49
C HIS A 259 -1.99 13.63 -9.21
N GLU A 260 -1.83 13.23 -7.95
CA GLU A 260 -1.32 11.90 -7.58
C GLU A 260 -2.22 10.79 -8.13
N THR A 261 -3.53 10.99 -8.02
CA THR A 261 -4.52 10.09 -8.61
C THR A 261 -4.39 10.02 -10.11
N LEU A 262 -4.33 11.16 -10.81
CA LEU A 262 -4.17 11.18 -12.26
C LEU A 262 -2.88 10.48 -12.68
N CYS A 263 -1.78 10.71 -11.97
CA CYS A 263 -0.53 10.02 -12.21
C CYS A 263 -0.72 8.49 -12.14
N LEU A 264 -1.41 7.97 -11.13
CA LEU A 264 -1.72 6.54 -11.00
C LEU A 264 -2.63 6.02 -12.12
N VAL A 265 -3.71 6.74 -12.41
CA VAL A 265 -4.69 6.39 -13.45
C VAL A 265 -4.01 6.33 -14.81
N HIS A 266 -3.25 7.37 -15.17
CA HIS A 266 -2.52 7.44 -16.43
C HIS A 266 -1.38 6.41 -16.48
N THR A 267 -0.69 6.14 -15.37
CA THR A 267 0.30 5.06 -15.32
C THR A 267 -0.33 3.71 -15.65
N TRP A 268 -1.50 3.41 -15.08
CA TRP A 268 -2.19 2.16 -15.35
C TRP A 268 -2.79 2.11 -16.76
N ALA A 269 -3.34 3.22 -17.25
CA ALA A 269 -3.91 3.31 -18.59
C ALA A 269 -2.83 3.22 -19.68
N ALA A 270 -1.63 3.76 -19.43
CA ALA A 270 -0.46 3.62 -20.31
C ALA A 270 -0.02 2.15 -20.44
N THR A 271 -0.40 1.29 -19.50
CA THR A 271 -0.02 -0.11 -19.43
C THR A 271 -1.25 -0.99 -19.24
N PRO A 272 -2.13 -1.11 -20.24
CA PRO A 272 -3.43 -1.77 -20.07
C PRO A 272 -3.30 -3.25 -19.71
N ASP A 273 -2.22 -3.90 -20.14
CA ASP A 273 -1.89 -5.28 -19.75
C ASP A 273 -1.39 -5.38 -18.30
N GLY A 274 -1.14 -4.26 -17.62
CA GLY A 274 -0.60 -4.15 -16.27
C GLY A 274 0.85 -3.64 -16.25
N ALA A 275 1.25 -3.05 -15.12
CA ALA A 275 2.57 -2.44 -14.91
C ALA A 275 3.76 -3.39 -15.07
N TYR A 276 3.51 -4.70 -15.22
CA TYR A 276 4.55 -5.73 -15.40
C TYR A 276 4.47 -6.48 -16.74
N CYS A 277 3.49 -6.19 -17.61
CA CYS A 277 3.33 -6.83 -18.93
C CYS A 277 3.96 -6.04 -20.08
N GLY A 278 4.78 -6.70 -20.90
CA GLY A 278 5.54 -6.08 -22.01
C GLY A 278 4.70 -5.71 -23.24
N GLY A 279 3.45 -5.31 -23.04
CA GLY A 279 2.58 -4.83 -24.12
C GLY A 279 2.95 -3.44 -24.62
N GLN A 280 2.26 -3.00 -25.69
CA GLN A 280 2.40 -1.65 -26.22
C GLN A 280 2.03 -0.61 -25.15
N VAL A 281 2.84 0.46 -25.08
CA VAL A 281 2.62 1.56 -24.16
C VAL A 281 1.85 2.66 -24.88
N ASP A 282 0.73 3.09 -24.29
CA ASP A 282 -0.02 4.23 -24.80
C ASP A 282 0.71 5.54 -24.46
N GLN A 283 1.29 6.17 -25.48
CA GLN A 283 2.10 7.39 -25.35
C GLN A 283 1.29 8.60 -24.88
N GLN A 284 -0.01 8.66 -25.19
CA GLN A 284 -0.87 9.76 -24.72
C GLN A 284 -1.05 9.66 -23.20
N HIS A 285 -1.31 8.46 -22.68
CA HIS A 285 -1.41 8.25 -21.24
C HIS A 285 -0.05 8.44 -20.54
N VAL A 286 1.08 8.11 -21.17
CA VAL A 286 2.42 8.42 -20.65
C VAL A 286 2.62 9.93 -20.47
N ALA A 287 2.35 10.71 -21.52
CA ALA A 287 2.53 12.16 -21.49
C ALA A 287 1.66 12.81 -20.41
N ALA A 288 0.39 12.39 -20.31
CA ALA A 288 -0.52 12.87 -19.28
C ALA A 288 -0.08 12.44 -17.86
N GLY A 289 0.42 11.22 -17.68
CA GLY A 289 0.98 10.75 -16.41
C GLY A 289 2.22 11.55 -15.98
N ARG A 290 3.10 11.90 -16.92
CA ARG A 290 4.24 12.80 -16.69
C ARG A 290 3.82 14.20 -16.27
N ALA A 291 2.86 14.79 -16.99
CA ALA A 291 2.34 16.11 -16.65
C ALA A 291 1.70 16.13 -15.25
N ALA A 292 0.90 15.10 -14.92
CA ALA A 292 0.31 14.96 -13.60
C ALA A 292 1.38 14.83 -12.52
N PHE A 293 2.42 14.02 -12.73
CA PHE A 293 3.52 13.87 -11.77
C PHE A 293 4.31 15.16 -11.56
N ALA A 294 4.61 15.90 -12.64
CA ALA A 294 5.27 17.20 -12.55
C ALA A 294 4.46 18.17 -11.67
N ALA A 295 3.14 18.23 -11.86
CA ALA A 295 2.26 19.03 -11.01
C ALA A 295 2.27 18.57 -9.54
N VAL A 296 2.35 17.26 -9.25
CA VAL A 296 2.52 16.77 -7.87
C VAL A 296 3.81 17.32 -7.25
N LEU A 297 4.92 17.33 -7.99
CA LEU A 297 6.19 17.85 -7.52
C LEU A 297 6.12 19.35 -7.23
N GLU A 298 5.51 20.14 -8.11
CA GLU A 298 5.32 21.59 -7.92
C GLU A 298 4.43 21.91 -6.71
N LEU A 299 3.38 21.11 -6.50
CA LEU A 299 2.45 21.27 -5.38
C LEU A 299 3.05 20.78 -4.05
N SER A 300 4.10 19.97 -4.09
CA SER A 300 4.76 19.43 -2.90
C SER A 300 5.83 20.41 -2.41
N ASN A 301 5.55 21.13 -1.31
CA ASN A 301 6.47 22.11 -0.72
C ASN A 301 7.88 21.56 -0.42
N SER A 302 8.00 20.25 -0.18
CA SER A 302 9.27 19.58 0.12
C SER A 302 9.87 18.83 -1.06
N GLY A 303 9.27 18.89 -2.26
CA GLY A 303 9.63 18.01 -3.39
C GLY A 303 9.45 16.50 -3.11
N ALA A 304 8.94 16.12 -1.94
CA ALA A 304 8.68 14.74 -1.57
C ALA A 304 7.24 14.35 -1.94
N CYS A 305 7.09 13.47 -2.92
CA CYS A 305 5.82 12.85 -3.29
C CYS A 305 5.50 11.66 -2.39
N ALA A 306 4.23 11.27 -2.28
CA ALA A 306 3.87 10.03 -1.61
C ALA A 306 4.55 8.81 -2.26
N ALA A 307 4.88 7.80 -1.44
CA ALA A 307 5.54 6.56 -1.86
C ALA A 307 4.91 5.90 -3.10
N GLY A 308 3.57 5.82 -3.09
CA GLY A 308 2.79 5.21 -4.17
C GLY A 308 2.98 5.95 -5.50
N THR A 309 2.98 7.28 -5.45
CA THR A 309 3.19 8.15 -6.61
C THR A 309 4.60 7.98 -7.18
N LEU A 310 5.64 7.97 -6.33
CA LEU A 310 7.02 7.77 -6.75
C LEU A 310 7.23 6.41 -7.44
N VAL A 311 6.70 5.34 -6.85
CA VAL A 311 6.82 3.99 -7.40
C VAL A 311 6.07 3.87 -8.73
N ALA A 312 4.84 4.38 -8.80
CA ALA A 312 4.04 4.34 -10.02
C ALA A 312 4.70 5.12 -11.15
N PHE A 313 5.16 6.34 -10.87
CA PHE A 313 5.85 7.15 -11.86
C PHE A 313 7.17 6.54 -12.29
N SER A 314 7.95 5.99 -11.36
CA SER A 314 9.19 5.29 -11.69
C SER A 314 8.94 4.11 -12.64
N ASN A 315 7.87 3.35 -12.40
CA ASN A 315 7.46 2.24 -13.27
C ASN A 315 7.04 2.75 -14.66
N LEU A 316 6.28 3.83 -14.73
CA LEU A 316 5.87 4.45 -15.99
C LEU A 316 7.10 4.84 -16.82
N LEU A 317 8.04 5.57 -16.22
CA LEU A 317 9.25 6.03 -16.90
C LEU A 317 10.14 4.89 -17.40
N ARG A 318 10.33 3.84 -16.58
CA ARG A 318 11.13 2.68 -17.01
C ARG A 318 10.54 1.99 -18.24
N ARG A 319 9.21 1.90 -18.32
CA ARG A 319 8.51 1.28 -19.45
C ARG A 319 8.61 2.06 -20.74
N THR A 320 8.74 3.37 -20.65
CA THR A 320 8.85 4.25 -21.81
C THR A 320 10.30 4.41 -22.26
N GLY A 321 11.22 3.57 -21.76
CA GLY A 321 12.65 3.69 -22.04
C GLY A 321 13.33 4.87 -21.33
N ALA A 322 12.64 5.56 -20.43
CA ALA A 322 13.15 6.72 -19.70
C ALA A 322 13.69 6.34 -18.30
N ALA A 323 14.45 5.24 -18.23
CA ALA A 323 14.95 4.70 -16.97
C ALA A 323 15.92 5.68 -16.25
N ALA A 324 16.81 6.33 -17.00
CA ALA A 324 17.69 7.37 -16.46
C ALA A 324 16.94 8.56 -15.84
N GLU A 325 15.82 8.98 -16.46
CA GLU A 325 14.95 10.03 -15.92
C GLU A 325 14.29 9.57 -14.61
N SER A 326 13.87 8.30 -14.55
CA SER A 326 13.30 7.66 -13.36
C SER A 326 14.27 7.70 -12.18
N VAL A 327 15.53 7.29 -12.41
CA VAL A 327 16.60 7.34 -11.42
C VAL A 327 16.88 8.78 -10.98
N ALA A 328 16.94 9.74 -11.91
CA ALA A 328 17.18 11.14 -11.59
C ALA A 328 16.08 11.74 -10.70
N VAL A 329 14.81 11.47 -11.02
CA VAL A 329 13.65 11.91 -10.21
C VAL A 329 13.71 11.31 -8.81
N LEU A 330 13.98 10.01 -8.70
CA LEU A 330 14.05 9.32 -7.41
C LEU A 330 15.23 9.78 -6.55
N ARG A 331 16.38 10.10 -7.15
CA ARG A 331 17.51 10.72 -6.44
C ARG A 331 17.15 12.10 -5.90
N ARG A 332 16.46 12.94 -6.69
CA ARG A 332 15.96 14.24 -6.21
C ARG A 332 14.98 14.08 -5.06
N ALA A 333 14.02 13.16 -5.17
CA ALA A 333 13.07 12.87 -4.10
C ALA A 333 13.78 12.39 -2.83
N LEU A 334 14.79 11.53 -2.95
CA LEU A 334 15.60 11.07 -1.83
C LEU A 334 16.38 12.20 -1.16
N ALA A 335 17.02 13.06 -1.95
CA ALA A 335 17.74 14.23 -1.43
C ALA A 335 16.80 15.20 -0.71
N ALA A 336 15.62 15.43 -1.26
CA ALA A 336 14.62 16.32 -0.68
C ALA A 336 14.04 15.76 0.63
N ALA A 337 13.78 14.44 0.69
CA ALA A 337 13.35 13.77 1.92
C ALA A 337 14.41 13.85 3.04
N ARG A 338 15.69 13.70 2.68
CA ARG A 338 16.82 13.88 3.61
C ARG A 338 16.92 15.31 4.12
N ALA A 339 16.82 16.30 3.23
CA ALA A 339 16.86 17.71 3.59
C ALA A 339 15.69 18.08 4.52
N ALA A 340 14.52 17.44 4.35
CA ALA A 340 13.36 17.62 5.21
C ALA A 340 13.43 16.85 6.55
N GLY A 341 14.43 15.98 6.75
CA GLY A 341 14.49 15.10 7.93
C GLY A 341 13.29 14.14 8.04
N ASP A 342 12.67 13.78 6.92
CA ASP A 342 11.48 12.93 6.88
C ASP A 342 11.88 11.47 6.61
N ALA A 343 12.00 10.68 7.67
CA ALA A 343 12.48 9.30 7.59
C ALA A 343 11.56 8.41 6.75
N LEU A 344 10.23 8.60 6.82
CA LEU A 344 9.32 7.78 6.02
C LEU A 344 9.43 8.12 4.53
N GLN A 345 9.57 9.39 4.18
CA GLN A 345 9.80 9.77 2.79
C GLN A 345 11.17 9.32 2.29
N GLU A 346 12.20 9.38 3.12
CA GLU A 346 13.53 8.85 2.78
C GLU A 346 13.45 7.34 2.54
N LEU A 347 12.77 6.59 3.41
CA LEU A 347 12.53 5.16 3.27
C LEU A 347 11.84 4.83 1.93
N ASN A 348 10.82 5.61 1.58
CA ASN A 348 10.06 5.45 0.33
C ASN A 348 10.91 5.71 -0.91
N ALA A 349 11.60 6.85 -0.93
CA ALA A 349 12.46 7.23 -2.04
C ALA A 349 13.63 6.27 -2.20
N ALA A 350 14.25 5.84 -1.10
CA ALA A 350 15.35 4.87 -1.11
C ALA A 350 14.89 3.50 -1.62
N ALA A 351 13.71 3.02 -1.18
CA ALA A 351 13.15 1.76 -1.66
C ALA A 351 12.83 1.80 -3.16
N ALA A 352 12.21 2.89 -3.63
CA ALA A 352 11.91 3.07 -5.05
C ALA A 352 13.18 3.20 -5.89
N LEU A 353 14.19 3.95 -5.41
CA LEU A 353 15.46 4.14 -6.10
C LEU A 353 16.28 2.84 -6.16
N ALA A 354 16.32 2.06 -5.08
CA ALA A 354 16.98 0.76 -5.08
C ALA A 354 16.35 -0.18 -6.11
N ALA A 355 15.01 -0.22 -6.19
CA ALA A 355 14.30 -1.01 -7.19
C ALA A 355 14.56 -0.53 -8.64
N ALA A 356 14.61 0.79 -8.87
CA ALA A 356 14.88 1.37 -10.18
C ALA A 356 16.32 1.07 -10.65
N ILE A 357 17.33 1.36 -9.82
CA ILE A 357 18.74 1.13 -10.13
C ILE A 357 19.01 -0.35 -10.35
N SER A 358 18.53 -1.23 -9.48
CA SER A 358 18.80 -2.67 -9.61
C SER A 358 18.17 -3.30 -10.87
N SER A 359 17.25 -2.60 -11.54
CA SER A 359 16.67 -3.04 -12.81
C SER A 359 17.44 -2.59 -14.05
N GLU A 360 18.40 -1.66 -13.92
CA GLU A 360 19.22 -1.20 -15.04
C GLU A 360 20.47 -2.07 -15.20
N ASP A 361 20.92 -2.28 -16.43
CA ASP A 361 22.21 -2.91 -16.67
C ASP A 361 23.35 -2.01 -16.20
N GLY A 362 24.31 -2.61 -15.52
CA GLY A 362 25.52 -1.96 -15.07
C GLY A 362 25.39 -1.20 -13.75
N TRP A 363 24.40 -1.51 -12.93
CA TRP A 363 24.28 -0.92 -11.59
C TRP A 363 25.46 -1.31 -10.68
N ARG A 364 25.73 -0.46 -9.68
CA ARG A 364 26.82 -0.66 -8.71
C ARG A 364 26.27 -1.21 -7.39
N TYR A 365 26.85 -2.31 -6.91
CA TYR A 365 26.47 -2.92 -5.63
C TYR A 365 26.48 -1.92 -4.47
N GLY A 366 27.57 -1.14 -4.36
CA GLY A 366 27.74 -0.19 -3.26
C GLY A 366 26.65 0.87 -3.21
N GLU A 367 26.12 1.28 -4.36
CA GLU A 367 25.03 2.25 -4.42
C GLU A 367 23.72 1.67 -3.86
N VAL A 368 23.31 0.49 -4.32
CA VAL A 368 22.09 -0.17 -3.81
C VAL A 368 22.26 -0.58 -2.34
N ALA A 369 23.45 -1.03 -1.93
CA ALA A 369 23.74 -1.36 -0.54
C ALA A 369 23.60 -0.13 0.38
N ALA A 370 24.07 1.05 -0.04
CA ALA A 370 23.89 2.28 0.70
C ALA A 370 22.42 2.68 0.83
N LEU A 371 21.61 2.42 -0.20
CA LEU A 371 20.16 2.64 -0.16
C LEU A 371 19.46 1.68 0.81
N VAL A 372 19.82 0.39 0.80
CA VAL A 372 19.26 -0.60 1.74
C VAL A 372 19.62 -0.25 3.19
N GLN A 373 20.85 0.22 3.44
CA GLN A 373 21.24 0.72 4.76
C GLN A 373 20.44 1.97 5.17
N ALA A 374 20.19 2.90 4.25
CA ALA A 374 19.32 4.04 4.51
C ALA A 374 17.91 3.58 4.87
N MET A 375 17.35 2.63 4.11
CA MET A 375 16.04 2.04 4.41
C MET A 375 15.99 1.40 5.80
N GLN A 376 17.02 0.67 6.22
CA GLN A 376 17.10 0.09 7.58
C GLN A 376 17.04 1.17 8.66
N ARG A 377 17.87 2.22 8.54
CA ARG A 377 17.91 3.34 9.50
C ARG A 377 16.56 4.03 9.61
N CYS A 378 16.01 4.47 8.47
CA CYS A 378 14.73 5.14 8.41
C CYS A 378 13.58 4.27 8.96
N LEU A 379 13.61 2.94 8.73
CA LEU A 379 12.62 2.02 9.29
C LEU A 379 12.70 1.92 10.82
N GLN A 380 13.89 2.04 11.42
CA GLN A 380 14.02 2.13 12.88
C GLN A 380 13.46 3.46 13.40
N ASP A 381 13.72 4.57 12.71
CA ASP A 381 13.21 5.89 13.08
C ASP A 381 11.68 5.97 12.96
N CYS A 382 11.10 5.20 12.03
CA CYS A 382 9.65 5.09 11.86
C CYS A 382 8.99 4.13 12.88
N LYS A 383 9.74 3.19 13.46
CA LYS A 383 9.20 2.13 14.34
C LYS A 383 8.37 2.64 15.52
N PRO A 384 8.69 3.77 16.19
CA PRO A 384 7.92 4.22 17.34
C PRO A 384 6.49 4.65 17.03
N TRP A 385 6.21 5.11 15.81
CA TRP A 385 4.92 5.74 15.44
C TRP A 385 4.24 5.13 14.22
N LEU A 386 4.97 4.41 13.35
CA LEU A 386 4.39 3.81 12.17
C LEU A 386 3.52 2.60 12.56
N PRO A 387 2.26 2.51 12.08
CA PRO A 387 1.39 1.38 12.40
C PRO A 387 1.99 0.04 11.98
N GLY A 388 1.65 -1.03 12.72
CA GLY A 388 2.24 -2.35 12.55
C GLY A 388 2.17 -2.94 11.13
N PRO A 389 1.02 -2.92 10.42
CA PRO A 389 0.95 -3.49 9.08
C PRO A 389 1.81 -2.74 8.03
N PRO A 390 1.75 -1.40 7.90
CA PRO A 390 2.70 -0.65 7.08
C PRO A 390 4.16 -0.91 7.44
N TRP A 391 4.50 -0.91 8.74
CA TRP A 391 5.86 -1.17 9.20
C TRP A 391 6.37 -2.55 8.75
N ARG A 392 5.57 -3.61 8.94
CA ARG A 392 5.91 -4.97 8.47
C ARG A 392 6.08 -5.05 6.95
N ALA A 393 5.28 -4.30 6.19
CA ALA A 393 5.43 -4.24 4.74
C ALA A 393 6.78 -3.64 4.32
N TYR A 394 7.25 -2.58 5.00
CA TYR A 394 8.58 -2.03 4.76
C TYR A 394 9.69 -2.96 5.24
N GLU A 395 9.54 -3.59 6.40
CA GLU A 395 10.49 -4.57 6.91
C GLU A 395 10.70 -5.72 5.91
N GLN A 396 9.61 -6.25 5.33
CA GLN A 396 9.69 -7.26 4.29
C GLN A 396 10.44 -6.77 3.04
N LYS A 397 10.22 -5.53 2.60
CA LYS A 397 10.95 -4.92 1.47
C LYS A 397 12.44 -4.80 1.76
N VAL A 398 12.82 -4.33 2.96
CA VAL A 398 14.22 -4.23 3.39
C VAL A 398 14.88 -5.62 3.39
N ARG A 399 14.25 -6.60 4.04
CA ARG A 399 14.74 -8.00 4.08
C ARG A 399 14.86 -8.61 2.69
N TYR A 400 13.93 -8.30 1.79
CA TYR A 400 14.02 -8.76 0.40
C TYR A 400 15.24 -8.16 -0.31
N ALA A 401 15.45 -6.84 -0.20
CA ALA A 401 16.60 -6.18 -0.80
C ALA A 401 17.94 -6.70 -0.24
N GLU A 402 18.02 -6.95 1.07
CA GLU A 402 19.18 -7.60 1.72
C GLU A 402 19.45 -8.99 1.14
N LYS A 403 18.42 -9.82 0.97
CA LYS A 403 18.56 -11.15 0.36
C LYS A 403 19.09 -11.05 -1.07
N VAL A 404 18.59 -10.11 -1.87
CA VAL A 404 19.10 -9.87 -3.23
C VAL A 404 20.58 -9.47 -3.18
N LEU A 405 20.98 -8.56 -2.30
CA LEU A 405 22.38 -8.16 -2.14
C LEU A 405 23.27 -9.31 -1.64
N ALA A 406 22.76 -10.19 -0.77
CA ALA A 406 23.48 -11.37 -0.32
C ALA A 406 23.68 -12.39 -1.46
N LEU A 407 22.66 -12.61 -2.29
CA LEU A 407 22.75 -13.47 -3.46
C LEU A 407 23.78 -12.95 -4.48
N VAL A 408 23.77 -11.65 -4.76
CA VAL A 408 24.74 -11.00 -5.65
C VAL A 408 26.16 -11.15 -5.11
N ARG A 409 26.36 -10.94 -3.80
CA ARG A 409 27.66 -11.15 -3.15
C ARG A 409 28.13 -12.60 -3.29
N GLY A 410 27.22 -13.57 -3.14
CA GLY A 410 27.54 -14.99 -3.32
C GLY A 410 27.90 -15.37 -4.76
N HIS A 411 27.25 -14.77 -5.76
CA HIS A 411 27.53 -15.04 -7.17
C HIS A 411 28.81 -14.36 -7.69
N TYR A 412 29.17 -13.20 -7.11
CA TYR A 412 30.31 -12.39 -7.58
C TYR A 412 31.30 -12.03 -6.47
N PRO A 413 31.83 -12.99 -5.68
CA PRO A 413 32.49 -12.73 -4.39
C PRO A 413 33.69 -11.78 -4.47
N ASN A 414 34.43 -11.76 -5.59
CA ASN A 414 35.64 -10.96 -5.74
C ASN A 414 35.45 -9.69 -6.59
N THR A 415 34.29 -9.52 -7.23
CA THR A 415 34.09 -8.45 -8.22
C THR A 415 32.83 -7.62 -7.98
N TYR A 416 31.95 -8.02 -7.06
CA TYR A 416 30.67 -7.33 -6.85
C TYR A 416 30.82 -5.85 -6.49
N ALA A 417 31.92 -5.48 -5.81
CA ALA A 417 32.16 -4.10 -5.37
C ALA A 417 32.70 -3.19 -6.50
N SER A 418 33.48 -3.72 -7.43
CA SER A 418 34.17 -2.94 -8.48
C SER A 418 33.54 -3.09 -9.87
N ARG A 419 32.76 -4.14 -10.10
CA ARG A 419 32.15 -4.44 -11.40
C ARG A 419 30.74 -3.88 -11.50
N LEU A 420 30.41 -3.37 -12.67
CA LEU A 420 29.04 -3.08 -13.08
C LEU A 420 28.28 -4.41 -13.17
N LEU A 421 27.24 -4.56 -12.36
CA LEU A 421 26.47 -5.79 -12.29
C LEU A 421 25.46 -5.82 -13.44
N PRO A 422 25.17 -7.01 -14.02
CA PRO A 422 24.04 -7.12 -14.92
C PRO A 422 22.80 -6.64 -14.16
N GLY A 423 21.88 -5.99 -14.85
CA GLY A 423 20.58 -5.67 -14.26
C GLY A 423 20.00 -6.95 -13.69
N CYS A 424 19.17 -6.84 -12.65
CA CYS A 424 18.27 -7.92 -12.30
C CYS A 424 17.27 -8.08 -13.46
N GLN A 425 17.75 -8.62 -14.57
CA GLN A 425 16.95 -9.27 -15.58
C GLN A 425 16.42 -10.52 -14.88
N SER A 426 15.37 -10.34 -14.07
CA SER A 426 14.20 -11.12 -14.41
C SER A 426 14.01 -10.79 -15.87
N THR A 427 14.48 -11.66 -16.78
CA THR A 427 14.09 -11.55 -18.17
C THR A 427 12.61 -11.18 -18.11
N PRO A 428 12.15 -10.14 -18.81
CA PRO A 428 10.77 -10.15 -19.16
C PRO A 428 10.66 -11.41 -20.03
N THR A 429 10.50 -12.59 -19.41
CA THR A 429 9.41 -13.45 -19.82
C THR A 429 8.30 -12.45 -19.91
N PRO A 430 7.92 -12.02 -21.14
CA PRO A 430 6.89 -11.02 -21.29
C PRO A 430 5.82 -11.50 -20.34
N ASN A 431 5.31 -10.65 -19.47
CA ASN A 431 4.24 -11.06 -18.58
C ASN A 431 2.95 -11.29 -19.41
N THR A 432 3.04 -11.90 -20.61
CA THR A 432 2.54 -13.27 -20.65
C THR A 432 2.78 -13.84 -19.26
N PHE A 433 1.71 -13.92 -18.50
CA PHE A 433 1.35 -15.23 -18.03
C PHE A 433 1.78 -16.21 -19.14
N VAL A 434 3.06 -16.60 -19.19
CA VAL A 434 3.46 -17.84 -19.79
C VAL A 434 2.57 -18.68 -18.92
N PRO A 435 1.54 -19.34 -19.49
CA PRO A 435 1.10 -20.54 -18.86
C PRO A 435 2.33 -21.15 -18.25
N SER A 436 2.42 -21.29 -16.93
CA SER A 436 3.49 -22.14 -16.43
C SER A 436 3.42 -23.42 -17.28
N LYS A 437 4.45 -24.26 -17.34
CA LYS A 437 4.25 -25.56 -18.00
C LYS A 437 2.95 -26.30 -17.51
N ALA A 438 2.28 -25.83 -16.43
CA ALA A 438 0.89 -26.12 -16.08
C ALA A 438 -0.26 -25.50 -16.93
N ALA A 439 -0.24 -24.25 -17.42
CA ALA A 439 -1.36 -23.76 -18.26
C ALA A 439 -1.32 -24.29 -19.72
N LYS A 440 -0.32 -25.12 -20.05
CA LYS A 440 -0.36 -26.03 -21.20
C LYS A 440 -1.24 -27.28 -20.96
N LYS A 441 -1.98 -27.36 -19.85
CA LYS A 441 -2.97 -28.42 -19.63
C LYS A 441 -4.27 -27.88 -19.05
N ILE A 442 -4.90 -26.90 -19.72
CA ILE A 442 -6.37 -26.80 -19.62
C ILE A 442 -6.91 -28.07 -20.27
N GLY A 443 -7.20 -29.08 -19.45
CA GLY A 443 -7.80 -30.31 -19.93
C GLY A 443 -9.32 -30.22 -19.89
N VAL A 444 -9.96 -31.20 -20.51
CA VAL A 444 -11.41 -31.41 -20.44
C VAL A 444 -11.68 -32.49 -19.39
N CYS A 445 -12.60 -32.22 -18.47
CA CYS A 445 -13.05 -33.22 -17.50
C CYS A 445 -13.78 -34.36 -18.23
N SER A 446 -13.31 -35.59 -18.09
CA SER A 446 -13.92 -36.79 -18.70
C SER A 446 -15.32 -37.09 -18.15
N GLY A 447 -15.69 -36.56 -16.98
CA GLY A 447 -17.02 -36.75 -16.40
C GLY A 447 -18.07 -35.72 -16.81
N CYS A 448 -17.69 -34.45 -17.02
CA CYS A 448 -18.64 -33.36 -17.28
C CYS A 448 -18.32 -32.47 -18.48
N GLY A 449 -17.21 -32.70 -19.19
CA GLY A 449 -16.80 -31.92 -20.35
C GLY A 449 -16.27 -30.51 -20.05
N SER A 450 -16.28 -30.07 -18.78
CA SER A 450 -15.82 -28.72 -18.43
C SER A 450 -14.29 -28.59 -18.53
N LYS A 451 -13.82 -27.44 -19.02
CA LYS A 451 -12.40 -27.09 -19.09
C LYS A 451 -11.92 -26.63 -17.71
N SER A 452 -10.85 -27.22 -17.19
CA SER A 452 -10.24 -26.83 -15.91
C SER A 452 -8.72 -26.91 -15.97
N SER A 453 -8.05 -26.01 -15.27
CA SER A 453 -6.59 -26.04 -15.02
C SER A 453 -6.21 -27.04 -13.94
N GLU A 454 -7.18 -27.43 -13.09
CA GLU A 454 -6.98 -28.36 -11.98
C GLU A 454 -7.82 -29.62 -12.24
N LEU A 455 -7.24 -30.55 -12.99
CA LEU A 455 -7.83 -31.87 -13.18
C LEU A 455 -7.03 -32.93 -12.45
N LYS A 456 -7.73 -33.75 -11.69
CA LYS A 456 -7.20 -34.94 -11.02
C LYS A 456 -7.22 -36.09 -12.00
N PHE A 457 -6.12 -36.82 -12.10
CA PHE A 457 -6.05 -38.02 -12.93
C PHE A 457 -6.67 -39.22 -12.22
N CYS A 458 -7.24 -40.14 -12.98
CA CYS A 458 -7.63 -41.45 -12.44
C CYS A 458 -6.39 -42.13 -11.83
N ALA A 459 -6.47 -42.57 -10.58
CA ALA A 459 -5.32 -43.16 -9.89
C ALA A 459 -4.82 -44.47 -10.54
N ARG A 460 -5.70 -45.18 -11.27
CA ARG A 460 -5.41 -46.47 -11.89
C ARG A 460 -4.79 -46.34 -13.30
N CYS A 461 -5.49 -45.71 -14.24
CA CYS A 461 -4.98 -45.55 -15.61
C CYS A 461 -4.14 -44.28 -15.84
N GLN A 462 -4.32 -43.24 -15.01
CA GLN A 462 -3.76 -41.90 -15.21
C GLN A 462 -4.06 -41.25 -16.58
N GLU A 463 -5.07 -41.73 -17.32
CA GLU A 463 -5.48 -41.15 -18.60
C GLU A 463 -6.69 -40.23 -18.46
N ALA A 464 -7.75 -40.72 -17.79
CA ALA A 464 -8.95 -39.93 -17.52
C ALA A 464 -8.68 -38.81 -16.51
N LYS A 465 -9.31 -37.65 -16.72
CA LYS A 465 -9.06 -36.41 -15.97
C LYS A 465 -10.37 -35.86 -15.41
N TYR A 466 -10.39 -35.40 -14.16
CA TYR A 466 -11.61 -34.99 -13.47
C TYR A 466 -11.45 -33.69 -12.70
N CYS A 467 -12.42 -32.78 -12.80
CA CYS A 467 -12.42 -31.53 -12.01
C CYS A 467 -12.80 -31.78 -10.54
N SER A 468 -13.45 -32.91 -10.24
CA SER A 468 -13.91 -33.25 -8.89
C SER A 468 -14.01 -34.76 -8.67
N ARG A 469 -14.06 -35.18 -7.40
CA ARG A 469 -14.31 -36.59 -7.02
C ARG A 469 -15.70 -37.06 -7.46
N ALA A 470 -16.68 -36.15 -7.51
CA ALA A 470 -18.02 -36.45 -8.00
C ALA A 470 -18.01 -36.82 -9.49
N CYS A 471 -17.31 -36.05 -10.33
CA CYS A 471 -17.17 -36.36 -11.75
C CYS A 471 -16.41 -37.67 -12.00
N GLN A 472 -15.43 -37.99 -11.14
CA GLN A 472 -14.74 -39.28 -11.19
C GLN A 472 -15.69 -40.45 -10.87
N ALA A 473 -16.46 -40.34 -9.78
CA ALA A 473 -17.39 -41.40 -9.37
C ALA A 473 -18.53 -41.61 -10.38
N ALA A 474 -19.04 -40.52 -10.97
CA ALA A 474 -20.05 -40.58 -12.02
C ALA A 474 -19.50 -41.27 -13.28
N HIS A 475 -18.34 -40.82 -13.79
CA HIS A 475 -17.71 -41.44 -14.96
C HIS A 475 -17.31 -42.90 -14.71
N TRP A 476 -16.90 -43.23 -13.47
CA TRP A 476 -16.60 -44.61 -13.07
C TRP A 476 -17.80 -45.55 -13.22
N LYS A 477 -18.97 -45.11 -12.74
CA LYS A 477 -20.23 -45.87 -12.86
C LYS A 477 -20.77 -45.90 -14.30
N ALA A 478 -20.49 -44.87 -15.09
CA ALA A 478 -20.97 -44.72 -16.46
C ALA A 478 -20.23 -45.60 -17.50
N GLY A 479 -19.19 -46.33 -17.11
CA GLY A 479 -18.49 -47.25 -18.02
C GLY A 479 -16.97 -47.28 -17.85
N HIS A 480 -16.36 -46.22 -17.28
CA HIS A 480 -14.90 -46.16 -17.17
C HIS A 480 -14.32 -47.32 -16.36
N LYS A 481 -15.07 -47.93 -15.44
CA LYS A 481 -14.63 -49.12 -14.70
C LYS A 481 -14.22 -50.27 -15.62
N ALA A 482 -14.93 -50.48 -16.73
CA ALA A 482 -14.64 -51.55 -17.69
C ALA A 482 -13.41 -51.23 -18.57
N GLU A 483 -13.21 -49.95 -18.88
CA GLU A 483 -12.14 -49.46 -19.76
C GLU A 483 -10.84 -49.11 -19.03
N CYS A 484 -10.86 -49.07 -17.70
CA CYS A 484 -9.72 -48.57 -16.91
C CYS A 484 -8.58 -49.59 -16.82
N VAL A 485 -7.61 -49.48 -17.73
CA VAL A 485 -6.38 -50.30 -17.77
C VAL A 485 -5.26 -49.66 -16.93
N PRO A 486 -4.62 -50.38 -15.99
CA PRO A 486 -3.47 -49.88 -15.24
C PRO A 486 -2.29 -49.52 -16.15
N ARG A 487 -1.66 -48.37 -15.89
CA ARG A 487 -0.55 -47.85 -16.72
C ARG A 487 0.77 -48.64 -16.61
N ALA A 488 0.82 -49.66 -15.75
CA ALA A 488 2.03 -50.42 -15.45
C ALA A 488 2.53 -51.32 -16.61
N GLY A 489 1.74 -51.51 -17.67
CA GLY A 489 2.09 -52.37 -18.81
C GLY A 489 2.57 -51.69 -20.09
N GLN A 490 2.57 -50.35 -20.19
CA GLN A 490 2.79 -49.62 -21.46
C GLN A 490 4.16 -48.92 -21.57
N ARG A 491 5.18 -49.39 -20.86
CA ARG A 491 6.57 -48.91 -21.00
C ARG A 491 7.47 -49.99 -21.59
N ALA A 492 7.16 -50.46 -22.79
CA ALA A 492 8.10 -51.13 -23.71
C ALA A 492 7.35 -51.49 -25.01
N SER A 493 7.30 -50.55 -25.95
CA SER A 493 7.06 -50.81 -27.38
C SER A 493 7.79 -49.76 -28.19
#